data_AF-A0A914AGF9-F1
#
_entry.id   AF-A0A914AGF9-F1
#
_cell.length_a   1.000
_cell.length_b   1.000
_cell.length_c   1.000
_cell.angle_alpha   90.00
_cell.angle_beta   90.00
_cell.angle_gamma   90.00
#
_symmetry.space_group_name_H-M   'P 1'
#
loop_
_entity.id
_entity.type
_entity.pdbx_description
1 polymer ?
#
loop_
_entity_poly.entity_id
_entity_poly.type
_entity_poly.pdbx_seq_one_letter_code
_entity_poly.pdbx_strand_id
1 'polypeptide(L)'
;MAGTGFGIYDMWTTTSWDENTMGVSGSWRDESLHDAWKSGELNVTRVKLSVRDFEGRRADLIFNGTGTDIHNWFTQERLISSPWEDVKSTTPNYFSTEGFAANGRRFYMSKSHYACTYDRGWLVVKESLVGGDCDWEKNSTEYPSFPLILYSRSTIAARWRVMFYTGDVTVGRADFLTIHVDTE
;
A
#
# COMPACT_ATOMS: atom_id res chain seq x y z
N MET A 1 15.24 -18.79 4.17
CA MET A 1 15.81 -18.16 2.96
C MET A 1 15.10 -16.84 2.80
N ALA A 2 15.82 -15.72 2.95
CA ALA A 2 15.27 -14.41 2.64
C ALA A 2 15.04 -14.36 1.13
N GLY A 3 13.78 -14.34 0.71
CA GLY A 3 13.44 -14.32 -0.71
C GLY A 3 14.03 -13.08 -1.35
N THR A 4 14.86 -13.27 -2.37
CA THR A 4 15.28 -12.24 -3.32
C THR A 4 14.15 -11.93 -4.32
N GLY A 5 12.89 -12.14 -3.91
CA GLY A 5 11.71 -11.96 -4.74
C GLY A 5 11.31 -10.49 -4.76
N PHE A 6 10.99 -10.01 -5.96
CA PHE A 6 10.51 -8.66 -6.21
C PHE A 6 9.28 -8.32 -5.34
N GLY A 7 9.20 -7.08 -4.85
CA GLY A 7 8.09 -6.60 -4.02
C GLY A 7 6.80 -6.31 -4.82
N ILE A 8 5.70 -6.02 -4.12
CA ILE A 8 4.48 -5.48 -4.73
C ILE A 8 4.77 -4.19 -5.51
N TYR A 9 5.66 -3.33 -5.00
CA TYR A 9 6.06 -2.12 -5.70
C TYR A 9 6.79 -2.41 -7.01
N ASP A 10 7.72 -3.36 -7.00
CA ASP A 10 8.43 -3.76 -8.22
C ASP A 10 7.48 -4.39 -9.22
N MET A 11 6.55 -5.25 -8.75
CA MET A 11 5.45 -5.76 -9.57
C MET A 11 4.61 -4.65 -10.18
N TRP A 12 4.30 -3.61 -9.42
CA TRP A 12 3.50 -2.51 -9.92
C TRP A 12 4.25 -1.62 -10.92
N THR A 13 5.56 -1.46 -10.75
CA THR A 13 6.35 -0.46 -11.49
C THR A 13 7.22 -1.03 -12.60
N THR A 14 7.46 -2.34 -12.63
CA THR A 14 8.32 -2.96 -13.64
C THR A 14 7.75 -2.82 -15.05
N THR A 15 8.66 -2.64 -16.01
CA THR A 15 8.37 -2.43 -17.42
C THR A 15 8.13 -3.71 -18.21
N SER A 16 8.48 -4.86 -17.65
CA SER A 16 8.28 -6.18 -18.25
C SER A 16 8.00 -7.16 -17.13
N TRP A 17 6.78 -7.69 -17.06
CA TRP A 17 6.42 -8.70 -16.07
C TRP A 17 6.59 -10.11 -16.64
N ASP A 18 7.65 -10.80 -16.24
CA ASP A 18 7.76 -12.26 -16.37
C ASP A 18 7.38 -12.91 -15.03
N GLU A 19 6.20 -13.52 -15.00
CA GLU A 19 5.68 -14.26 -13.84
C GLU A 19 6.64 -15.35 -13.35
N ASN A 20 7.42 -15.96 -14.26
CA ASN A 20 8.37 -17.03 -13.94
C ASN A 20 9.64 -16.49 -13.26
N THR A 21 9.97 -15.21 -13.51
CA THR A 21 11.17 -14.54 -12.98
C THR A 21 10.86 -13.71 -11.73
N MET A 22 9.64 -13.17 -11.59
CA MET A 22 9.31 -12.24 -10.49
C MET A 22 8.64 -12.85 -9.27
N GLY A 23 8.19 -14.10 -9.32
CA GLY A 23 8.00 -14.94 -8.14
C GLY A 23 7.24 -14.30 -6.97
N VAL A 24 6.09 -13.66 -7.23
CA VAL A 24 5.14 -13.26 -6.18
C VAL A 24 3.93 -14.18 -6.26
N SER A 25 4.05 -15.37 -5.65
CA SER A 25 2.96 -16.36 -5.63
C SER A 25 1.68 -15.73 -5.09
N GLY A 26 0.60 -15.79 -5.87
CA GLY A 26 -0.72 -15.22 -5.51
C GLY A 26 -0.96 -13.78 -5.97
N SER A 27 0.00 -13.15 -6.65
CA SER A 27 -0.20 -11.83 -7.28
C SER A 27 -0.53 -11.92 -8.76
N TRP A 28 -1.32 -10.98 -9.26
CA TRP A 28 -1.72 -10.89 -10.67
C TRP A 28 -1.80 -9.43 -11.13
N ARG A 29 -1.39 -9.17 -12.37
CA ARG A 29 -1.44 -7.87 -13.04
C ARG A 29 -1.90 -8.08 -14.47
N ASP A 30 -2.81 -7.23 -14.96
CA ASP A 30 -3.17 -7.19 -16.37
C ASP A 30 -2.08 -6.43 -17.14
N GLU A 31 -1.24 -7.17 -17.86
CA GLU A 31 -0.13 -6.57 -18.61
C GLU A 31 -0.59 -5.64 -19.72
N SER A 32 -1.68 -5.99 -20.42
CA SER A 32 -2.17 -5.18 -21.53
C SER A 32 -2.71 -3.83 -21.06
N LEU A 33 -3.44 -3.82 -19.95
CA LEU A 33 -3.93 -2.61 -19.32
C LEU A 33 -2.77 -1.78 -18.76
N HIS A 34 -1.82 -2.43 -18.10
CA HIS A 34 -0.65 -1.78 -17.50
C HIS A 34 0.22 -1.09 -18.56
N ASP A 35 0.52 -1.79 -19.65
CA ASP A 35 1.30 -1.25 -20.76
C ASP A 35 0.57 -0.09 -21.45
N ALA A 36 -0.74 -0.22 -21.70
CA ALA A 36 -1.53 0.86 -22.31
C ALA A 36 -1.57 2.12 -21.42
N TRP A 37 -1.70 1.96 -20.09
CA TRP A 37 -1.66 3.10 -19.18
C TRP A 37 -0.27 3.74 -19.16
N LYS A 38 0.78 2.94 -19.08
CA LYS A 38 2.17 3.39 -19.07
C LYS A 38 2.57 4.11 -20.36
N SER A 39 2.07 3.68 -21.53
CA SER A 39 2.35 4.35 -22.81
C SER A 39 1.50 5.59 -23.06
N GLY A 40 0.55 5.89 -22.17
CA GLY A 40 -0.39 7.01 -22.32
C GLY A 40 -1.50 6.75 -23.34
N GLU A 41 -1.69 5.49 -23.73
CA GLU A 41 -2.76 5.05 -24.64
C GLU A 41 -4.09 4.80 -23.90
N LEU A 42 -4.07 4.77 -22.57
CA LEU A 42 -5.25 4.56 -21.73
C LEU A 42 -5.73 5.87 -21.09
N ASN A 43 -6.97 6.26 -21.39
CA ASN A 43 -7.64 7.38 -20.73
C ASN A 43 -8.21 6.93 -19.38
N VAL A 44 -7.37 6.92 -18.34
CA VAL A 44 -7.80 6.58 -16.99
C VAL A 44 -8.58 7.73 -16.35
N THR A 45 -9.77 7.43 -15.82
CA THR A 45 -10.62 8.41 -15.12
C THR A 45 -10.53 8.26 -13.61
N ARG A 46 -10.50 7.02 -13.11
CA ARG A 46 -10.40 6.72 -11.67
C ARG A 46 -9.51 5.53 -11.43
N VAL A 47 -8.87 5.55 -10.27
CA VAL A 47 -8.11 4.40 -9.76
C VAL A 47 -8.64 4.08 -8.37
N LYS A 48 -9.09 2.85 -8.16
CA LYS A 48 -9.53 2.36 -6.85
C LYS A 48 -8.48 1.44 -6.27
N LEU A 49 -7.94 1.80 -5.10
CA LEU A 49 -7.14 0.89 -4.28
C LEU A 49 -8.01 0.34 -3.16
N SER A 50 -8.08 -0.98 -3.01
CA SER A 50 -8.79 -1.64 -1.92
C SER A 50 -7.84 -2.56 -1.17
N VAL A 51 -7.82 -2.46 0.16
CA VAL A 51 -7.21 -3.48 1.02
C VAL A 51 -8.30 -4.25 1.73
N ARG A 52 -8.18 -5.58 1.79
CA ARG A 52 -9.19 -6.43 2.43
C ARG A 52 -8.55 -7.64 3.12
N ASP A 53 -9.17 -8.09 4.21
CA ASP A 53 -8.85 -9.37 4.84
C ASP A 53 -9.85 -10.48 4.48
N PHE A 54 -9.52 -11.73 4.83
CA PHE A 54 -10.39 -12.90 4.61
C PHE A 54 -11.74 -12.82 5.35
N GLU A 55 -11.83 -12.02 6.40
CA GLU A 55 -13.08 -11.78 7.15
C GLU A 55 -13.97 -10.74 6.46
N GLY A 56 -13.50 -10.13 5.36
CA GLY A 56 -14.24 -9.17 4.56
C GLY A 56 -14.14 -7.73 5.04
N ARG A 57 -13.33 -7.43 6.07
CA ARG A 57 -13.04 -6.04 6.44
C ARG A 57 -12.21 -5.42 5.34
N ARG A 58 -12.57 -4.20 4.94
CA ARG A 58 -11.90 -3.52 3.83
C ARG A 58 -11.77 -2.01 4.05
N ALA A 59 -10.78 -1.43 3.39
CA ALA A 59 -10.60 0.01 3.23
C ALA A 59 -10.44 0.33 1.74
N ASP A 60 -11.28 1.23 1.23
CA ASP A 60 -11.36 1.59 -0.19
C ASP A 60 -10.96 3.05 -0.40
N LEU A 61 -9.95 3.30 -1.22
CA LEU A 61 -9.52 4.62 -1.68
C LEU A 61 -9.86 4.79 -3.16
N ILE A 62 -10.35 5.96 -3.53
CA ILE A 62 -10.63 6.31 -4.93
C ILE A 62 -9.82 7.56 -5.26
N PHE A 63 -9.07 7.50 -6.36
CA PHE A 63 -8.22 8.57 -6.86
C PHE A 63 -8.70 9.06 -8.22
N ASN A 64 -8.44 10.33 -8.51
CA ASN A 64 -8.57 10.92 -9.83
C ASN A 64 -7.40 10.46 -10.70
N GLY A 65 -7.69 9.61 -11.68
CA GLY A 65 -6.71 9.03 -12.59
C GLY A 65 -6.45 9.86 -13.84
N THR A 66 -7.19 10.96 -14.07
CA THR A 66 -7.00 11.77 -15.28
C THR A 66 -5.60 12.37 -15.32
N GLY A 67 -4.91 12.15 -16.46
CA GLY A 67 -3.55 12.61 -16.68
C GLY A 67 -2.53 11.99 -15.74
N THR A 68 -2.78 10.78 -15.25
CA THR A 68 -1.83 10.01 -14.44
C THR A 68 -1.16 8.91 -15.24
N ASP A 69 -0.05 8.41 -14.71
CA ASP A 69 0.59 7.17 -15.12
C ASP A 69 0.63 6.20 -13.93
N ILE A 70 1.22 5.02 -14.14
CA ILE A 70 1.39 3.99 -13.11
C ILE A 70 2.20 4.48 -11.88
N HIS A 71 2.99 5.54 -11.98
CA HIS A 71 3.83 6.02 -10.87
C HIS A 71 3.15 7.12 -10.03
N ASN A 72 2.33 7.97 -10.64
CA ASN A 72 1.92 9.25 -10.04
C ASN A 72 0.43 9.37 -9.65
N TRP A 73 -0.36 8.30 -9.78
CA TRP A 73 -1.79 8.32 -9.43
C TRP A 73 -2.08 8.31 -7.93
N PHE A 74 -1.18 7.71 -7.13
CA PHE A 74 -1.37 7.51 -5.69
C PHE A 74 -0.79 8.68 -4.89
N THR A 75 -1.51 9.81 -4.88
CA THR A 75 -1.14 11.00 -4.09
C THR A 75 -2.33 11.56 -3.33
N GLN A 76 -2.06 12.39 -2.33
CA GLN A 76 -3.09 13.03 -1.52
C GLN A 76 -3.98 13.96 -2.36
N GLU A 77 -3.39 14.70 -3.29
CA GLU A 77 -4.07 15.70 -4.12
C GLU A 77 -5.08 15.07 -5.07
N ARG A 78 -4.79 13.83 -5.50
CA ARG A 78 -5.66 13.06 -6.40
C ARG A 78 -6.75 12.30 -5.67
N LEU A 79 -6.73 12.27 -4.35
CA LEU A 79 -7.67 11.49 -3.56
C LEU A 79 -9.10 12.05 -3.67
N ILE A 80 -10.01 11.28 -4.25
CA ILE A 80 -11.44 11.59 -4.34
C ILE A 80 -12.13 11.14 -3.05
N SER A 81 -11.96 9.88 -2.66
CA SER A 81 -12.64 9.26 -1.52
C SER A 81 -11.67 8.41 -0.69
N SER A 82 -11.89 8.40 0.63
CA SER A 82 -11.09 7.66 1.62
C SER A 82 -11.97 7.22 2.79
N PRO A 83 -11.66 6.08 3.45
CA PRO A 83 -12.34 5.68 4.68
C PRO A 83 -11.87 6.50 5.89
N TRP A 84 -10.77 7.27 5.73
CA TRP A 84 -10.20 8.11 6.76
C TRP A 84 -10.51 9.58 6.54
N GLU A 85 -11.10 10.21 7.55
CA GLU A 85 -11.60 11.58 7.53
C GLU A 85 -10.46 12.61 7.60
N ASP A 86 -9.40 12.30 8.36
CA ASP A 86 -8.31 13.24 8.61
C ASP A 86 -7.25 13.25 7.49
N VAL A 87 -7.35 12.36 6.50
CA VAL A 87 -6.32 12.21 5.47
C VAL A 87 -6.19 13.44 4.59
N LYS A 88 -7.30 14.14 4.27
CA LYS A 88 -7.26 15.34 3.40
C LYS A 88 -6.87 16.61 4.15
N SER A 89 -7.13 16.66 5.46
CA SER A 89 -6.84 17.83 6.30
C SER A 89 -5.46 17.77 6.98
N THR A 90 -4.76 16.65 6.85
CA THR A 90 -3.43 16.43 7.45
C THR A 90 -2.37 16.51 6.37
N THR A 91 -1.26 17.21 6.60
CA THR A 91 -0.07 17.10 5.74
C THR A 91 0.68 15.81 6.07
N PRO A 92 0.69 14.80 5.17
CA PRO A 92 1.41 13.55 5.40
C PRO A 92 2.92 13.75 5.22
N ASN A 93 3.73 12.97 5.91
CA ASN A 93 5.18 12.93 5.63
C ASN A 93 5.52 11.97 4.47
N TYR A 94 4.63 11.02 4.17
CA TYR A 94 4.69 10.20 2.94
C TYR A 94 3.29 9.93 2.42
N PHE A 95 3.10 10.08 1.10
CA PHE A 95 1.91 9.64 0.37
C PHE A 95 2.31 9.31 -1.07
N SER A 96 2.82 8.10 -1.30
CA SER A 96 3.20 7.63 -2.65
C SER A 96 3.27 6.11 -2.72
N THR A 97 3.26 5.56 -3.94
CA THR A 97 3.52 4.13 -4.19
C THR A 97 4.94 3.74 -3.77
N GLU A 98 5.93 4.59 -4.09
CA GLU A 98 7.34 4.39 -3.71
C GLU A 98 7.55 4.41 -2.18
N GLY A 99 6.82 5.28 -1.48
CA GLY A 99 6.85 5.39 -0.03
C GLY A 99 8.24 5.69 0.52
N PHE A 100 8.62 5.00 1.61
CA PHE A 100 9.94 5.11 2.22
C PHE A 100 10.80 3.88 1.87
N ALA A 101 11.42 3.95 0.69
CA ALA A 101 12.16 2.85 0.07
C ALA A 101 13.28 2.27 0.96
N ALA A 102 14.02 3.12 1.67
CA ALA A 102 15.10 2.70 2.57
C ALA A 102 14.63 1.77 3.69
N ASN A 103 13.34 1.83 4.03
CA ASN A 103 12.68 1.00 5.04
C ASN A 103 11.71 0.00 4.39
N GLY A 104 11.73 -0.22 3.07
CA GLY A 104 10.80 -1.14 2.40
C GLY A 104 9.32 -0.87 2.69
N ARG A 105 8.94 0.38 3.00
CA ARG A 105 7.56 0.83 3.24
C ARG A 105 7.01 1.39 1.93
N ARG A 106 6.22 0.62 1.20
CA ARG A 106 5.60 0.96 -0.08
C ARG A 106 4.11 1.25 0.10
N PHE A 107 3.48 1.78 -0.96
CA PHE A 107 2.07 2.20 -0.95
C PHE A 107 1.73 2.89 0.36
N TYR A 108 2.51 3.93 0.66
CA TYR A 108 2.70 4.39 2.02
C TYR A 108 1.97 5.70 2.24
N MET A 109 0.94 5.65 3.08
CA MET A 109 0.18 6.80 3.57
C MET A 109 0.54 7.01 5.03
N SER A 110 1.54 7.84 5.27
CA SER A 110 2.10 8.11 6.59
C SER A 110 1.74 9.52 7.05
N LYS A 111 1.21 9.60 8.27
CA LYS A 111 0.90 10.88 8.90
C LYS A 111 2.15 11.51 9.49
N SER A 112 2.95 10.72 10.22
CA SER A 112 4.12 11.22 10.93
C SER A 112 5.05 10.10 11.37
N HIS A 113 6.37 10.38 11.39
CA HIS A 113 7.38 9.52 12.02
C HIS A 113 7.90 10.19 13.28
N TYR A 114 7.71 9.54 14.42
CA TYR A 114 8.17 10.03 15.72
C TYR A 114 8.77 8.86 16.50
N ALA A 115 9.70 8.17 15.84
CA ALA A 115 10.17 6.83 16.19
C ALA A 115 9.05 5.78 16.19
N CYS A 116 9.45 4.50 16.29
CA CYS A 116 8.52 3.36 16.28
C CYS A 116 7.34 3.49 17.24
N THR A 117 7.57 4.17 18.37
CA THR A 117 6.56 4.39 19.39
C THR A 117 5.42 5.27 18.92
N TYR A 118 5.65 6.27 18.08
CA TYR A 118 4.64 7.25 17.71
C TYR A 118 4.42 7.37 16.20
N ASP A 119 4.97 6.44 15.42
CA ASP A 119 4.66 6.32 14.01
C ASP A 119 3.14 6.14 13.83
N ARG A 120 2.56 7.01 13.00
CA ARG A 120 1.14 7.04 12.67
C ARG A 120 0.94 7.05 11.17
N GLY A 121 -0.10 6.37 10.71
CA GLY A 121 -0.48 6.40 9.30
C GLY A 121 -1.80 5.70 9.04
N TRP A 122 -2.13 5.63 7.77
CA TRP A 122 -3.39 5.10 7.27
C TRP A 122 -3.21 3.78 6.56
N LEU A 123 -2.15 3.64 5.77
CA LEU A 123 -1.83 2.45 4.98
C LEU A 123 -0.31 2.30 4.84
N VAL A 124 0.18 1.08 4.95
CA VAL A 124 1.57 0.71 4.61
C VAL A 124 1.63 -0.71 4.07
N VAL A 125 2.36 -0.89 2.98
CA VAL A 125 2.80 -2.20 2.47
C VAL A 125 4.28 -2.35 2.82
N LYS A 126 4.59 -3.19 3.82
CA LYS A 126 5.96 -3.48 4.22
C LYS A 126 6.43 -4.72 3.47
N GLU A 127 7.50 -4.60 2.69
CA GLU A 127 7.93 -5.67 1.77
C GLU A 127 9.09 -6.53 2.30
N SER A 128 9.83 -6.02 3.28
CA SER A 128 10.96 -6.75 3.88
C SER A 128 11.33 -6.16 5.24
N LEU A 129 12.24 -6.80 5.96
CA LEU A 129 12.83 -6.23 7.18
C LEU A 129 13.89 -5.15 6.90
N VAL A 130 14.23 -4.87 5.64
CA VAL A 130 15.28 -3.88 5.32
C VAL A 130 14.94 -2.52 5.91
N GLY A 131 15.90 -1.96 6.64
CA GLY A 131 15.82 -0.65 7.31
C GLY A 131 14.77 -0.53 8.42
N GLY A 132 14.02 -1.59 8.74
CA GLY A 132 12.94 -1.53 9.73
C GLY A 132 13.33 -2.11 11.09
N ASP A 133 13.40 -1.25 12.11
CA ASP A 133 13.68 -1.66 13.49
C ASP A 133 12.42 -1.77 14.36
N CYS A 134 11.26 -1.32 13.85
CA CYS A 134 10.05 -1.25 14.63
C CYS A 134 9.40 -2.63 14.78
N ASP A 135 8.90 -2.95 15.98
CA ASP A 135 8.20 -4.22 16.19
C ASP A 135 7.00 -4.39 15.28
N TRP A 136 6.34 -3.29 14.91
CA TRP A 136 5.20 -3.32 14.00
C TRP A 136 5.54 -3.65 12.55
N GLU A 137 6.83 -3.55 12.17
CA GLU A 137 7.34 -3.89 10.84
C GLU A 137 7.70 -5.38 10.71
N LYS A 138 7.68 -6.12 11.81
CA LYS A 138 8.09 -7.52 11.86
C LYS A 138 6.93 -8.44 11.51
N ASN A 139 7.26 -9.53 10.82
CA ASN A 139 6.35 -10.65 10.61
C ASN A 139 6.03 -11.33 11.95
N SER A 140 5.03 -12.20 11.96
CA SER A 140 4.58 -12.91 13.17
C SER A 140 4.27 -14.37 12.85
N THR A 141 4.01 -15.21 13.84
CA THR A 141 3.65 -16.62 13.60
C THR A 141 2.39 -16.75 12.72
N GLU A 142 1.44 -15.83 12.87
CA GLU A 142 0.20 -15.79 12.07
C GLU A 142 0.45 -15.32 10.62
N TYR A 143 1.46 -14.48 10.43
CA TYR A 143 1.85 -13.92 9.12
C TYR A 143 3.36 -14.00 8.98
N PRO A 144 3.91 -15.17 8.62
CA PRO A 144 5.35 -15.43 8.71
C PRO A 144 6.15 -14.83 7.54
N SER A 145 5.47 -14.23 6.56
CA SER A 145 6.09 -13.77 5.31
C SER A 145 5.70 -12.34 5.00
N PHE A 146 6.54 -11.68 4.21
CA PHE A 146 6.22 -10.41 3.56
C PHE A 146 5.53 -10.67 2.23
N PRO A 147 4.77 -9.68 1.70
CA PRO A 147 4.52 -8.35 2.27
C PRO A 147 3.52 -8.36 3.43
N LEU A 148 3.67 -7.40 4.36
CA LEU A 148 2.68 -7.09 5.38
C LEU A 148 1.88 -5.87 4.93
N ILE A 149 0.55 -5.99 4.84
CA ILE A 149 -0.33 -4.89 4.48
C ILE A 149 -1.06 -4.43 5.74
N LEU A 150 -0.65 -3.29 6.29
CA LEU A 150 -1.27 -2.71 7.49
C LEU A 150 -2.09 -1.49 7.11
N TYR A 151 -3.27 -1.37 7.71
CA TYR A 151 -4.15 -0.23 7.51
C TYR A 151 -4.84 0.20 8.81
N SER A 152 -5.29 1.44 8.89
CA SER A 152 -6.11 1.89 10.02
C SER A 152 -7.54 1.37 9.89
N ARG A 153 -8.03 0.70 10.92
CA ARG A 153 -9.43 0.28 11.10
C ARG A 153 -10.32 1.37 11.71
N SER A 154 -9.71 2.46 12.15
CA SER A 154 -10.43 3.64 12.64
C SER A 154 -10.81 4.58 11.47
N THR A 155 -11.57 5.63 11.75
CA THR A 155 -11.86 6.72 10.80
C THR A 155 -10.70 7.70 10.64
N ILE A 156 -9.58 7.51 11.36
CA ILE A 156 -8.38 8.37 11.30
C ILE A 156 -7.10 7.54 11.26
N ALA A 157 -5.93 8.18 11.11
CA ALA A 157 -4.63 7.51 11.20
C ALA A 157 -4.47 6.70 12.50
N ALA A 158 -4.04 5.44 12.37
CA ALA A 158 -3.73 4.57 13.50
C ALA A 158 -2.28 4.74 13.93
N ARG A 159 -1.99 4.32 15.17
CA ARG A 159 -0.63 4.26 15.72
C ARG A 159 -0.14 2.81 15.63
N TRP A 160 0.87 2.55 14.78
CA TRP A 160 1.22 1.18 14.39
C TRP A 160 1.64 0.27 15.55
N ARG A 161 2.38 0.81 16.53
CA ARG A 161 2.86 0.05 17.69
C ARG A 161 1.74 -0.53 18.55
N VAL A 162 0.57 0.10 18.57
CA VAL A 162 -0.51 -0.21 19.54
C VAL A 162 -1.04 -1.65 19.36
N MET A 163 -0.99 -2.18 18.14
CA MET A 163 -1.30 -3.57 17.78
C MET A 163 -0.60 -4.61 18.69
N PHE A 164 0.63 -4.34 19.14
CA PHE A 164 1.47 -5.36 19.81
C PHE A 164 1.39 -5.35 21.33
N TYR A 165 0.90 -4.26 21.93
CA TYR A 165 1.08 -4.03 23.38
C TYR A 165 -0.21 -3.80 24.15
N THR A 166 -1.30 -3.45 23.49
CA THR A 166 -2.52 -2.99 24.20
C THR A 166 -3.80 -3.71 23.78
N GLY A 167 -3.73 -4.64 22.82
CA GLY A 167 -4.92 -5.32 22.30
C GLY A 167 -5.88 -4.40 21.54
N ASP A 168 -5.48 -3.17 21.23
CA ASP A 168 -6.27 -2.22 20.44
C ASP A 168 -6.44 -2.75 19.00
N VAL A 169 -7.67 -2.72 18.52
CA VAL A 169 -8.10 -3.18 17.20
C VAL A 169 -8.03 -2.09 16.13
N THR A 170 -7.44 -0.93 16.42
CA THR A 170 -7.32 0.20 15.48
C THR A 170 -6.40 -0.06 14.29
N VAL A 171 -5.53 -1.08 14.34
CA VAL A 171 -4.71 -1.50 13.21
C VAL A 171 -5.24 -2.81 12.64
N GLY A 172 -5.52 -2.81 11.34
CA GLY A 172 -5.85 -4.00 10.59
C GLY A 172 -4.67 -4.55 9.80
N ARG A 173 -4.69 -5.85 9.57
CA ARG A 173 -3.89 -6.53 8.55
C ARG A 173 -4.80 -6.93 7.41
N ALA A 174 -4.34 -6.76 6.17
CA ALA A 174 -5.06 -7.18 4.98
C ALA A 174 -4.29 -8.32 4.29
N ASP A 175 -5.05 -9.21 3.66
CA ASP A 175 -4.53 -10.34 2.89
C ASP A 175 -4.43 -10.00 1.40
N PHE A 176 -5.22 -9.03 0.94
CA PHE A 176 -5.25 -8.59 -0.44
C PHE A 176 -5.12 -7.07 -0.54
N LEU A 177 -4.32 -6.62 -1.51
CA LEU A 177 -4.35 -5.27 -2.06
C LEU A 177 -4.75 -5.39 -3.53
N THR A 178 -5.80 -4.70 -3.93
CA THR A 178 -6.28 -4.69 -5.32
C THR A 178 -6.33 -3.28 -5.86
N ILE A 179 -5.87 -3.10 -7.09
CA ILE A 179 -5.97 -1.84 -7.84
C ILE A 179 -6.92 -2.08 -9.02
N HIS A 180 -7.96 -1.27 -9.12
CA HIS A 180 -8.89 -1.26 -10.25
C HIS A 180 -8.80 0.08 -10.97
N VAL A 181 -8.88 0.05 -12.29
CA VAL A 181 -8.69 1.21 -13.16
C VAL A 181 -9.97 1.38 -13.99
N ASP A 182 -10.62 2.53 -13.83
CA ASP A 182 -11.78 2.92 -14.65
C ASP A 182 -11.27 3.74 -15.84
N THR A 183 -11.74 3.45 -17.05
CA THR A 183 -11.39 4.16 -18.28
C THR A 183 -12.63 4.79 -18.91
N GLU A 184 -12.44 5.75 -19.82
CA GLU A 184 -13.52 6.29 -20.67
C GLU A 184 -14.04 5.28 -21.70
#